data_AF-A0A3E1B051-F1
#
_entry.id   AF-A0A3E1B051-F1
#
_cell.length_a   1.000
_cell.length_b   1.000
_cell.length_c   1.000
_cell.angle_alpha   90.00
_cell.angle_beta   90.00
_cell.angle_gamma   90.00
#
_symmetry.space_group_name_H-M   'P 1'
#
loop_
_entity.id
_entity.type
_entity.pdbx_description
1 polymer ?
#
loop_
_entity_poly.entity_id
_entity_poly.type
_entity_poly.pdbx_seq_one_letter_code
_entity_poly.pdbx_strand_id
1 'polypeptide(L)'
;MVETMNGSGPNTTYQGRDIGDLDPADQKAKFCAEIAAFANAAMDGNLTRRMNADYTDPDLRRSAALLNELISSIDDNLSDFNDAMAAFAHGDLRVGMRDKHRGAFRPLQKNFNLAVATIRTVLGERGSERFTDKATKFRRMMAAVRVNAVVADIRASDEDSRSVPSPPHDLWLKLAEALRGSSV
;
A
#
# COMPACT_ATOMS: atom_id res chain seq x y z
N MET A 1 54.98 37.92 0.71
CA MET A 1 55.13 37.14 -0.53
C MET A 1 54.88 35.68 -0.14
N VAL A 2 53.62 35.22 -0.25
CA VAL A 2 53.17 34.16 -1.20
C VAL A 2 53.53 32.78 -0.60
N GLU A 3 52.66 31.80 -0.30
CA GLU A 3 51.31 31.47 -0.77
C GLU A 3 50.68 30.49 0.24
N THR A 4 49.41 30.66 0.58
CA THR A 4 48.58 29.62 1.19
C THR A 4 48.20 28.63 0.09
N MET A 5 48.90 27.52 -0.03
CA MET A 5 48.55 26.49 -1.00
C MET A 5 47.58 25.48 -0.39
N ASN A 6 46.31 25.80 -0.62
CA ASN A 6 45.15 24.91 -0.66
C ASN A 6 45.52 23.63 -1.42
N GLY A 7 45.41 22.48 -0.75
CA GLY A 7 45.66 21.15 -1.32
C GLY A 7 44.44 20.26 -1.12
N SER A 8 43.50 20.41 -2.03
CA SER A 8 42.33 19.59 -2.35
C SER A 8 42.30 18.18 -1.73
N GLY A 9 41.28 17.92 -0.91
CA GLY A 9 40.82 16.55 -0.70
C GLY A 9 40.32 15.95 -2.03
N PRO A 10 40.39 14.62 -2.22
CA PRO A 10 39.73 14.00 -3.35
C PRO A 10 38.22 14.15 -3.12
N ASN A 11 37.66 15.19 -3.73
CA ASN A 11 36.24 15.31 -3.97
C ASN A 11 35.91 14.27 -5.05
N THR A 12 35.78 13.01 -4.64
CA THR A 12 35.23 11.95 -5.48
C THR A 12 33.76 12.24 -5.62
N THR A 13 33.46 13.13 -6.56
CA THR A 13 32.16 13.24 -7.18
C THR A 13 31.86 11.86 -7.74
N TYR A 14 31.03 11.09 -7.03
CA TYR A 14 30.34 9.93 -7.57
C TYR A 14 29.31 10.44 -8.58
N GLN A 15 29.82 10.98 -9.69
CA GLN A 15 29.05 11.20 -10.90
C GLN A 15 28.68 9.81 -11.40
N GLY A 16 27.38 9.62 -11.67
CA GLY A 16 26.78 8.34 -11.99
C GLY A 16 27.62 7.59 -13.00
N ARG A 17 28.05 6.37 -12.63
CA ARG A 17 28.56 5.42 -13.60
C ARG A 17 27.43 5.16 -14.58
N ASP A 18 27.60 5.64 -15.81
CA ASP A 18 26.80 5.20 -16.93
C ASP A 18 26.83 3.67 -16.93
N ILE A 19 25.64 3.06 -16.88
CA ILE A 19 25.49 1.61 -16.72
C ILE A 19 26.17 0.85 -17.88
N GLY A 20 26.41 1.53 -19.00
CA GLY A 20 27.08 1.01 -20.19
C GLY A 20 28.53 0.58 -20.00
N ASP A 21 29.26 1.15 -19.02
CA ASP A 21 30.72 0.96 -18.83
C ASP A 21 31.10 0.07 -17.63
N LEU A 22 30.12 -0.59 -17.01
CA LEU A 22 30.41 -1.54 -15.92
C LEU A 22 31.09 -2.79 -16.49
N ASP A 23 32.17 -3.23 -15.82
CA ASP A 23 32.82 -4.52 -16.05
C ASP A 23 31.75 -5.63 -16.08
N PRO A 24 31.79 -6.59 -17.03
CA PRO A 24 30.93 -7.76 -17.03
C PRO A 24 30.74 -8.44 -15.65
N ALA A 25 31.76 -8.44 -14.79
CA ALA A 25 31.66 -8.96 -13.42
C ALA A 25 30.73 -8.09 -12.53
N ASP A 26 30.82 -6.77 -12.65
CA ASP A 26 29.97 -5.82 -11.93
C ASP A 26 28.50 -5.90 -12.39
N GLN A 27 28.26 -6.12 -13.69
CA GLN A 27 26.90 -6.27 -14.24
C GLN A 27 26.20 -7.52 -13.68
N LYS A 28 26.92 -8.64 -13.59
CA LYS A 28 26.39 -9.88 -13.00
C LYS A 28 26.06 -9.71 -11.52
N ALA A 29 26.94 -9.09 -10.74
CA ALA A 29 26.69 -8.84 -9.33
C ALA A 29 25.45 -7.94 -9.13
N LYS A 30 25.32 -6.87 -9.93
CA LYS A 30 24.13 -6.00 -9.95
C LYS A 30 22.86 -6.78 -10.27
N PHE A 31 22.87 -7.59 -11.32
CA PHE A 31 21.73 -8.41 -11.73
C PHE A 31 21.29 -9.38 -10.64
N CYS A 32 22.23 -10.07 -9.99
CA CYS A 32 21.93 -10.97 -8.88
C CYS A 32 21.28 -10.23 -7.69
N ALA A 33 21.80 -9.06 -7.32
CA ALA A 33 21.23 -8.25 -6.26
C ALA A 33 19.81 -7.76 -6.61
N GLU A 34 19.59 -7.40 -7.87
CA GLU A 34 18.28 -6.94 -8.35
C GLU A 34 17.25 -8.06 -8.39
N ILE A 35 17.62 -9.28 -8.82
CA ILE A 35 16.77 -10.47 -8.73
C ILE A 35 16.37 -10.74 -7.29
N ALA A 36 17.31 -10.70 -6.35
CA ALA A 36 17.01 -10.97 -4.93
C ALA A 36 15.97 -9.97 -4.40
N ALA A 37 16.14 -8.69 -4.73
CA ALA A 37 15.21 -7.65 -4.31
C ALA A 37 13.85 -7.76 -5.02
N PHE A 38 13.84 -8.12 -6.31
CA PHE A 38 12.64 -8.41 -7.08
C PHE A 38 11.86 -9.59 -6.48
N ALA A 39 12.55 -10.69 -6.18
CA ALA A 39 11.95 -11.87 -5.57
C ALA A 39 11.37 -11.56 -4.19
N ASN A 40 12.09 -10.80 -3.35
CA ASN A 40 11.58 -10.36 -2.05
C ASN A 40 10.29 -9.54 -2.20
N ALA A 41 10.26 -8.58 -3.14
CA ALA A 41 9.04 -7.80 -3.39
C ALA A 41 7.87 -8.69 -3.83
N ALA A 42 8.10 -9.65 -4.71
CA ALA A 42 7.06 -10.59 -5.15
C ALA A 42 6.56 -11.48 -4.00
N MET A 43 7.46 -11.95 -3.12
CA MET A 43 7.10 -12.72 -1.92
C MET A 43 6.28 -11.88 -0.92
N ASP A 44 6.55 -10.58 -0.84
CA ASP A 44 5.78 -9.62 -0.04
C ASP A 44 4.45 -9.20 -0.72
N GLY A 45 4.13 -9.76 -1.90
CA GLY A 45 2.92 -9.46 -2.66
C GLY A 45 2.98 -8.19 -3.51
N ASN A 46 4.13 -7.51 -3.58
CA ASN A 46 4.36 -6.40 -4.49
C ASN A 46 4.74 -6.91 -5.88
N LEU A 47 3.71 -7.11 -6.70
CA LEU A 47 3.86 -7.54 -8.10
C LEU A 47 4.10 -6.38 -9.07
N THR A 48 4.11 -5.12 -8.61
CA THR A 48 4.32 -3.93 -9.46
C THR A 48 5.80 -3.56 -9.61
N ARG A 49 6.69 -4.18 -8.82
CA ARG A 49 8.14 -3.99 -8.97
C ARG A 49 8.62 -4.57 -10.30
N ARG A 50 9.56 -3.87 -10.95
CA ARG A 50 10.22 -4.30 -12.18
C ARG A 50 11.73 -4.29 -11.98
N MET A 51 12.42 -5.18 -12.66
CA MET A 51 13.88 -5.15 -12.80
C MET A 51 14.27 -4.11 -13.85
N ASN A 52 15.39 -3.43 -13.63
CA ASN A 52 16.05 -2.63 -14.64
C ASN A 52 16.52 -3.55 -15.78
N ALA A 53 16.30 -3.17 -17.05
CA ALA A 53 16.72 -3.94 -18.22
C ALA A 53 17.92 -3.32 -18.96
N ASP A 54 18.55 -2.29 -18.40
CA ASP A 54 19.67 -1.57 -18.99
C ASP A 54 21.00 -2.30 -18.70
N TYR A 55 21.12 -3.54 -19.18
CA TYR A 55 22.37 -4.31 -19.14
C TYR A 55 23.04 -4.28 -20.51
N THR A 56 24.37 -4.11 -20.54
CA THR A 56 25.17 -4.22 -21.77
C THR A 56 25.21 -5.68 -22.24
N ASP A 57 25.24 -6.62 -21.30
CA ASP A 57 25.11 -8.05 -21.58
C ASP A 57 23.68 -8.38 -22.10
N PRO A 58 23.55 -8.90 -23.34
CA PRO A 58 22.26 -9.18 -23.95
C PRO A 58 21.49 -10.31 -23.24
N ASP A 59 22.19 -11.26 -22.61
CA ASP A 59 21.55 -12.37 -21.90
C ASP A 59 20.99 -11.90 -20.55
N LEU A 60 21.69 -11.01 -19.85
CA LEU A 60 21.16 -10.37 -18.63
C LEU A 60 19.95 -9.50 -18.93
N ARG A 61 20.03 -8.67 -19.98
CA ARG A 61 18.91 -7.83 -20.43
C ARG A 61 17.69 -8.67 -20.82
N ARG A 62 17.88 -9.75 -21.58
CA ARG A 62 16.80 -10.66 -21.95
C ARG A 62 16.18 -11.31 -20.71
N SER A 63 17.00 -11.74 -19.75
CA SER A 63 16.53 -12.37 -18.52
C SER A 63 15.71 -11.40 -17.67
N ALA A 64 16.16 -10.15 -17.50
CA ALA A 64 15.40 -9.11 -16.81
C ALA A 64 14.05 -8.83 -17.49
N ALA A 65 14.03 -8.76 -18.83
CA ALA A 65 12.81 -8.57 -19.60
C ALA A 65 11.81 -9.73 -19.40
N LEU A 66 12.28 -10.99 -19.48
CA LEU A 66 11.45 -12.17 -19.25
C LEU A 66 10.85 -12.22 -17.84
N LEU A 67 11.63 -11.85 -16.82
CA LEU A 67 11.14 -11.78 -15.43
C LEU A 67 10.08 -10.69 -15.27
N ASN A 68 10.26 -9.54 -15.91
CA ASN A 68 9.28 -8.45 -15.94
C ASN A 68 7.97 -8.88 -16.64
N GLU A 69 8.06 -9.58 -17.77
CA GLU A 69 6.89 -10.12 -18.48
C GLU A 69 6.14 -11.16 -17.63
N LEU A 70 6.88 -12.05 -16.95
CA LEU A 70 6.30 -13.06 -16.07
C LEU A 70 5.50 -12.42 -14.94
N ILE A 71 6.09 -11.46 -14.21
CA ILE A 71 5.40 -10.83 -13.08
C ILE A 71 4.23 -9.97 -13.56
N SER A 72 4.37 -9.28 -14.69
CA SER A 72 3.27 -8.49 -15.26
C SER A 72 2.08 -9.37 -15.64
N SER A 73 2.34 -10.56 -16.19
CA SER A 73 1.28 -11.52 -16.46
C SER A 73 0.57 -11.96 -15.16
N ILE A 74 1.31 -12.26 -14.10
CA ILE A 74 0.72 -12.64 -12.81
C ILE A 74 -0.10 -11.49 -12.22
N ASP A 75 0.46 -10.27 -12.23
CA ASP A 75 -0.17 -9.03 -11.74
C ASP A 75 -1.49 -8.77 -12.47
N ASP A 76 -1.50 -8.85 -13.80
CA ASP A 76 -2.70 -8.67 -14.62
C ASP A 76 -3.79 -9.71 -14.29
N ASN A 77 -3.42 -10.99 -14.16
CA ASN A 77 -4.37 -12.04 -13.82
C ASN A 77 -4.96 -11.86 -12.41
N LEU A 78 -4.16 -11.39 -11.45
CA LEU A 78 -4.61 -11.11 -10.09
C LEU A 78 -5.48 -9.86 -10.02
N SER A 79 -5.13 -8.81 -10.79
CA SER A 79 -5.94 -7.59 -10.91
C SER A 79 -7.35 -7.91 -11.41
N ASP A 80 -7.50 -8.78 -12.42
CA ASP A 80 -8.82 -9.18 -12.90
C ASP A 80 -9.66 -9.89 -11.83
N PHE A 81 -9.01 -10.74 -11.02
CA PHE A 81 -9.68 -11.40 -9.90
C PHE A 81 -10.11 -10.37 -8.85
N ASN A 82 -9.23 -9.42 -8.50
CA ASN A 82 -9.53 -8.36 -7.55
C ASN A 82 -10.67 -7.47 -8.02
N ASP A 83 -10.72 -7.11 -9.30
CA ASP A 83 -11.81 -6.32 -9.89
C ASP A 83 -13.15 -7.07 -9.79
N ALA A 84 -13.15 -8.36 -10.14
CA ALA A 84 -14.35 -9.19 -10.04
C ALA A 84 -14.80 -9.39 -8.58
N MET A 85 -13.85 -9.59 -7.65
CA MET A 85 -14.13 -9.73 -6.23
C MET A 85 -14.61 -8.41 -5.61
N ALA A 86 -14.07 -7.27 -6.04
CA ALA A 86 -14.53 -5.95 -5.61
C ALA A 86 -15.98 -5.70 -6.08
N ALA A 87 -16.30 -6.02 -7.34
CA ALA A 87 -17.66 -5.94 -7.85
C ALA A 87 -18.62 -6.83 -7.04
N PHE A 88 -18.21 -8.08 -6.77
CA PHE A 88 -18.96 -9.00 -5.93
C PHE A 88 -19.19 -8.44 -4.50
N ALA A 89 -18.15 -7.91 -3.86
CA ALA A 89 -18.23 -7.28 -2.54
C ALA A 89 -19.13 -6.02 -2.54
N HIS A 90 -19.24 -5.35 -3.68
CA HIS A 90 -20.16 -4.23 -3.88
C HIS A 90 -21.60 -4.65 -4.20
N GLY A 91 -21.88 -5.95 -4.19
CA GLY A 91 -23.20 -6.49 -4.45
C GLY A 91 -23.47 -6.79 -5.92
N ASP A 92 -22.54 -6.47 -6.82
CA ASP A 92 -22.72 -6.72 -8.24
C ASP A 92 -22.41 -8.19 -8.57
N LEU A 93 -23.45 -9.02 -8.46
CA LEU A 93 -23.38 -10.43 -8.83
C LEU A 93 -23.38 -10.64 -10.36
N ARG A 94 -23.48 -9.59 -11.17
CA ARG A 94 -23.46 -9.73 -12.64
C ARG A 94 -22.04 -9.78 -13.19
N VAL A 95 -21.09 -9.22 -12.46
CA VAL A 95 -19.68 -9.20 -12.83
C VAL A 95 -19.02 -10.53 -12.43
N GLY A 96 -18.23 -11.06 -13.34
CA GLY A 96 -17.40 -12.24 -13.14
C GLY A 96 -16.01 -12.02 -13.75
N MET A 97 -15.11 -12.99 -13.55
CA MET A 97 -13.81 -12.97 -14.22
C MET A 97 -13.96 -13.20 -15.72
N ARG A 98 -13.20 -12.42 -16.51
CA ARG A 98 -13.21 -12.43 -17.98
C ARG A 98 -12.66 -13.74 -18.55
N ASP A 99 -13.14 -14.18 -19.72
CA ASP A 99 -12.72 -15.43 -20.35
C ASP A 99 -11.40 -15.36 -21.15
N LYS A 100 -10.36 -14.86 -20.48
CA LYS A 100 -9.00 -14.74 -21.05
C LYS A 100 -7.96 -15.57 -20.31
N HIS A 101 -8.28 -16.12 -19.15
CA HIS A 101 -7.31 -16.83 -18.33
C HIS A 101 -6.98 -18.21 -18.90
N ARG A 102 -5.71 -18.61 -18.75
CA ARG A 102 -5.14 -19.87 -19.24
C ARG A 102 -4.33 -20.54 -18.14
N GLY A 103 -3.99 -21.81 -18.33
CA GLY A 103 -3.20 -22.58 -17.37
C GLY A 103 -3.83 -22.62 -15.97
N ALA A 104 -3.01 -22.39 -14.94
CA ALA A 104 -3.41 -22.45 -13.54
C ALA A 104 -4.51 -21.45 -13.13
N PHE A 105 -4.69 -20.35 -13.87
CA PHE A 105 -5.73 -19.36 -13.59
C PHE A 105 -7.11 -19.73 -14.13
N ARG A 106 -7.20 -20.67 -15.09
CA ARG A 106 -8.49 -21.09 -15.66
C ARG A 106 -9.41 -21.77 -14.61
N PRO A 107 -8.94 -22.71 -13.78
CA PRO A 107 -9.75 -23.25 -12.69
C PRO A 107 -10.21 -22.18 -11.70
N LEU A 108 -9.36 -21.22 -11.34
CA LEU A 108 -9.71 -20.10 -10.46
C LEU A 108 -10.87 -19.29 -11.06
N GLN A 109 -10.76 -18.88 -12.32
CA GLN A 109 -11.80 -18.18 -13.06
C GLN A 109 -13.12 -18.97 -13.08
N LYS A 110 -13.05 -20.27 -13.43
CA LYS A 110 -14.23 -21.14 -13.51
C LYS A 110 -14.92 -21.25 -12.16
N ASN A 111 -14.16 -21.49 -11.10
CA ASN A 111 -14.71 -21.68 -9.75
C ASN A 111 -15.32 -20.38 -9.22
N PHE A 112 -14.68 -19.23 -9.43
CA PHE A 112 -15.23 -17.94 -9.04
C PHE A 112 -16.55 -17.64 -9.77
N ASN A 113 -16.57 -17.79 -11.10
CA ASN A 113 -17.77 -17.54 -11.90
C ASN A 113 -18.91 -18.50 -11.52
N LEU A 114 -18.59 -19.77 -11.22
CA LEU A 114 -19.57 -20.74 -10.72
C LEU A 114 -20.15 -20.33 -9.36
N ALA A 115 -19.31 -19.85 -8.44
CA ALA A 115 -19.77 -19.39 -7.12
C ALA A 115 -20.73 -18.19 -7.26
N VAL A 116 -20.37 -17.20 -8.08
CA VAL A 116 -21.25 -16.05 -8.37
C VAL A 116 -22.57 -16.50 -8.99
N ALA A 117 -22.53 -17.39 -9.99
CA ALA A 117 -23.74 -17.94 -10.62
C ALA A 117 -24.62 -18.73 -9.64
N THR A 118 -24.01 -19.51 -8.76
CA THR A 118 -24.72 -20.28 -7.72
C THR A 118 -25.45 -19.34 -6.76
N ILE A 119 -24.77 -18.30 -6.27
CA ILE A 119 -25.38 -17.32 -5.35
C ILE A 119 -26.56 -16.62 -6.03
N ARG A 120 -26.42 -16.16 -7.28
CA ARG A 120 -27.52 -15.56 -8.04
C ARG A 120 -28.71 -16.50 -8.18
N THR A 121 -28.44 -17.77 -8.44
CA THR A 121 -29.48 -18.79 -8.61
C THR A 121 -30.24 -19.01 -7.31
N VAL A 122 -29.54 -19.13 -6.19
CA VAL A 122 -30.14 -19.32 -4.86
C VAL A 122 -30.95 -18.09 -4.42
N LEU A 123 -30.44 -16.88 -4.68
CA LEU A 123 -31.14 -15.64 -4.34
C LEU A 123 -32.31 -15.34 -5.28
N GLY A 124 -32.26 -15.84 -6.51
CA GLY A 124 -33.13 -15.42 -7.59
C GLY A 124 -32.96 -13.92 -7.92
N GLU A 125 -33.80 -13.42 -8.81
CA GLU A 125 -33.75 -12.02 -9.27
C GLU A 125 -34.00 -11.04 -8.12
N ARG A 126 -35.12 -11.21 -7.39
CA ARG A 126 -35.49 -10.34 -6.26
C ARG A 126 -34.49 -10.38 -5.11
N GLY A 127 -33.89 -11.53 -4.83
CA GLY A 127 -32.88 -11.65 -3.77
C GLY A 127 -31.56 -11.00 -4.18
N SER A 128 -31.17 -11.11 -5.45
CA SER A 128 -29.98 -10.46 -6.00
C SER A 128 -30.11 -8.92 -5.95
N GLU A 129 -31.28 -8.38 -6.31
CA GLU A 129 -31.56 -6.93 -6.18
C GLU A 129 -31.43 -6.44 -4.74
N ARG A 130 -32.09 -7.15 -3.80
CA ARG A 130 -32.01 -6.81 -2.37
C ARG A 130 -30.58 -6.92 -1.82
N PHE A 131 -29.78 -7.84 -2.34
CA PHE A 131 -28.38 -7.99 -1.97
C PHE A 131 -27.57 -6.76 -2.41
N THR A 132 -27.72 -6.32 -3.66
CA THR A 132 -27.11 -5.09 -4.19
C THR A 132 -27.51 -3.85 -3.40
N ASP A 133 -28.79 -3.71 -3.07
CA ASP A 133 -29.30 -2.59 -2.27
C ASP A 133 -28.66 -2.56 -0.87
N LYS A 134 -28.60 -3.71 -0.21
CA LYS A 134 -27.99 -3.83 1.12
C LYS A 134 -26.49 -3.54 1.06
N ALA A 135 -25.77 -4.06 0.07
CA ALA A 135 -24.34 -3.79 -0.11
C ALA A 135 -24.07 -2.30 -0.36
N THR A 136 -24.89 -1.65 -1.19
CA THR A 136 -24.80 -0.20 -1.45
C THR A 136 -25.06 0.63 -0.19
N LYS A 137 -26.11 0.28 0.58
CA LYS A 137 -26.41 0.94 1.85
C LYS A 137 -25.27 0.78 2.86
N PHE A 138 -24.74 -0.44 3.00
CA PHE A 138 -23.62 -0.73 3.88
C PHE A 138 -22.38 0.09 3.51
N ARG A 139 -22.03 0.16 2.22
CA ARG A 139 -20.91 0.98 1.73
C ARG A 139 -21.10 2.46 2.05
N ARG A 140 -22.30 3.02 1.85
CA ARG A 140 -22.59 4.43 2.22
C ARG A 140 -22.39 4.67 3.71
N MET A 141 -22.81 3.72 4.55
CA MET A 141 -22.61 3.78 6.00
C MET A 141 -21.11 3.76 6.35
N MET A 142 -20.33 2.85 5.76
CA MET A 142 -18.87 2.78 5.99
C MET A 142 -18.14 4.05 5.51
N ALA A 143 -18.55 4.62 4.38
CA ALA A 143 -17.98 5.88 3.89
C ALA A 143 -18.28 7.05 4.84
N ALA A 144 -19.50 7.13 5.38
CA ALA A 144 -19.88 8.15 6.36
C ALA A 144 -19.07 8.02 7.67
N VAL A 145 -18.80 6.80 8.13
CA VAL A 145 -17.94 6.55 9.31
C VAL A 145 -16.51 7.03 9.06
N ARG A 146 -15.97 6.78 7.86
CA ARG A 146 -14.60 7.18 7.48
C ARG A 146 -14.45 8.70 7.33
N VAL A 147 -15.46 9.38 6.78
CA VAL A 147 -15.48 10.85 6.67
C VAL A 147 -15.58 11.50 8.06
N ASN A 148 -16.34 10.92 8.99
CA ASN A 148 -16.45 11.45 10.35
C ASN A 148 -15.12 11.37 11.13
N ALA A 149 -14.23 10.44 10.77
CA ALA A 149 -12.90 10.33 11.36
C ALA A 149 -11.87 11.34 10.78
N VAL A 150 -12.11 11.89 9.59
CA VAL A 150 -11.22 12.88 8.94
C VAL A 150 -11.70 14.32 9.15
N VAL A 151 -12.99 14.54 9.44
CA VAL A 151 -13.54 15.87 9.80
C VAL A 151 -13.37 16.18 11.28
N ALA A 152 -13.06 15.18 12.12
CA ALA A 152 -12.57 15.41 13.47
C ALA A 152 -11.08 15.80 13.45
N ASP A 153 -10.72 16.77 12.60
CA ASP A 153 -9.54 17.56 12.87
C ASP A 153 -9.87 18.36 14.13
N ILE A 154 -9.31 17.85 15.23
CA ILE A 154 -9.21 18.51 16.51
C ILE A 154 -8.74 19.92 16.18
N ARG A 155 -9.63 20.91 16.31
CA ARG A 155 -9.22 22.31 16.38
C ARG A 155 -8.19 22.37 17.51
N ALA A 156 -6.92 22.47 17.14
CA ALA A 156 -5.86 22.87 18.03
C ALA A 156 -6.40 24.09 18.77
N SER A 157 -6.33 24.02 20.10
CA SER A 157 -6.82 25.04 21.00
C SER A 157 -6.46 26.42 20.46
N ASP A 158 -7.48 27.22 20.14
CA ASP A 158 -7.30 28.66 20.14
C ASP A 158 -6.75 29.04 21.52
N GLU A 159 -5.84 30.00 21.52
CA GLU A 159 -4.96 30.45 22.60
C GLU A 159 -5.71 31.16 23.75
N ASP A 160 -6.86 30.60 24.17
CA ASP A 160 -7.66 31.04 25.33
C ASP A 160 -8.23 29.86 26.14
N SER A 161 -7.71 28.64 25.91
CA SER A 161 -7.97 27.46 26.74
C SER A 161 -7.31 27.63 28.12
N ARG A 162 -7.97 28.36 29.03
CA ARG A 162 -7.59 28.36 30.44
C ARG A 162 -7.59 26.92 30.95
N SER A 163 -6.49 26.51 31.54
CA SER A 163 -6.34 25.19 32.16
C SER A 163 -7.52 24.94 33.09
N VAL A 164 -8.38 23.97 32.75
CA VAL A 164 -9.43 23.52 33.66
C VAL A 164 -8.71 22.84 34.82
N PRO A 165 -8.77 23.37 36.05
CA PRO A 165 -8.14 22.71 37.18
C PRO A 165 -8.82 21.36 37.36
N SER A 166 -8.02 20.29 37.42
CA SER A 166 -8.56 18.97 37.71
C SER A 166 -9.15 19.00 39.13
N PRO A 167 -10.37 18.47 39.35
CA PRO A 167 -11.00 18.46 40.68
C PRO A 167 -10.12 17.98 41.85
N PRO A 168 -9.17 17.05 41.67
CA PRO A 168 -8.24 16.68 42.73
C PRO A 168 -7.30 17.82 43.15
N HIS A 169 -6.86 18.68 42.21
CA HIS A 169 -5.93 19.77 42.50
C HIS A 169 -6.57 20.89 43.34
N ASP A 170 -7.84 21.19 43.08
CA ASP A 170 -8.63 22.15 43.88
C ASP A 170 -8.85 21.67 45.32
N LEU A 171 -8.98 20.36 45.52
CA LEU A 171 -9.08 19.75 46.85
C LEU A 171 -7.76 19.90 47.62
N TRP A 172 -6.61 19.69 46.98
CA TRP A 172 -5.29 19.87 47.62
C TRP A 172 -5.04 21.31 48.03
N LEU A 173 -5.41 22.29 47.20
CA LEU A 173 -5.26 23.71 47.52
C LEU A 173 -6.15 24.13 48.70
N LYS A 174 -7.43 23.71 48.72
CA LYS A 174 -8.36 24.02 49.83
C LYS A 174 -7.92 23.39 51.15
N LEU A 175 -7.38 22.17 51.10
CA LEU A 175 -6.84 21.50 52.29
C LEU A 175 -5.60 22.23 52.83
N ALA A 176 -4.70 22.67 51.94
CA ALA A 176 -3.50 23.40 52.32
C ALA A 176 -3.82 24.79 52.93
N GLU A 177 -4.87 25.46 52.43
CA GLU A 177 -5.37 26.72 52.99
C GLU A 177 -5.96 26.53 54.39
N ALA A 178 -6.77 25.49 54.59
CA ALA A 178 -7.40 25.17 55.88
C ALA A 178 -6.36 24.82 56.96
N LEU A 179 -5.27 24.16 56.59
CA LEU A 179 -4.18 23.83 57.52
C LEU A 179 -3.33 25.06 57.90
N ARG A 180 -3.22 26.07 57.03
CA ARG A 180 -2.53 27.34 57.33
C ARG A 180 -3.35 28.29 58.20
N GLY A 181 -4.68 28.16 58.20
CA GLY A 181 -5.59 29.01 58.98
C GLY A 181 -5.91 28.52 60.39
N SER A 182 -5.37 27.36 60.82
CA SER A 182 -5.75 26.70 62.09
C SER A 182 -4.64 26.71 63.17
N SER A 183 -3.73 27.68 63.15
CA SER A 183 -2.86 27.98 64.29
C SER A 183 -3.21 29.37 64.85
N VAL A 184 -3.87 29.37 66.01
CA VAL A 184 -3.86 30.50 66.96
C VAL A 184 -2.43 30.74 67.43
#